data_AF-A0A7T8GZK4-F1
#
_entry.id   AF-A0A7T8GZK4-F1
#
_cell.length_a   1.000
_cell.length_b   1.000
_cell.length_c   1.000
_cell.angle_alpha   90.00
_cell.angle_beta   90.00
_cell.angle_gamma   90.00
#
_symmetry.space_group_name_H-M   'P 1'
#
loop_
_entity.id
_entity.type
_entity.pdbx_description
1 polymer ?
#
loop_
_entity_poly.entity_id
_entity_poly.type
_entity_poly.pdbx_seq_one_letter_code
_entity_poly.pdbx_strand_id
1 'polypeptide(L)'
;QWTKTLNALHTPSEIETLMSDCWNSIPSLRPSFGTLMTRLEKLLSPAYRRREQALNDAMWTQYSKYAINSTSRCPPHKKWKKRRKSWRITPKSRSSYLRID
;
A
#
# COMPACT_ATOMS: atom_id res chain seq x y z
N GLN A 1 -21.63 6.13 -20.20
CA GLN A 1 -20.69 7.26 -20.05
C GLN A 1 -20.37 7.40 -18.56
N TRP A 2 -19.17 7.03 -18.12
CA TRP A 2 -18.80 6.82 -16.70
C TRP A 2 -17.95 7.95 -16.08
N THR A 3 -18.01 9.17 -16.61
CA THR A 3 -16.95 10.16 -16.36
C THR A 3 -17.45 11.46 -15.75
N LYS A 4 -18.11 11.46 -14.57
CA LYS A 4 -18.49 12.77 -14.00
C LYS A 4 -18.31 13.11 -12.54
N THR A 5 -18.08 12.21 -11.58
CA THR A 5 -17.99 12.69 -10.19
C THR A 5 -17.14 11.82 -9.28
N LEU A 6 -15.83 11.76 -9.52
CA LEU A 6 -14.86 11.57 -8.44
C LEU A 6 -13.64 12.41 -8.80
N ASN A 7 -13.26 13.31 -7.90
CA ASN A 7 -12.11 14.21 -8.00
C ASN A 7 -10.97 13.56 -8.77
N ALA A 8 -10.49 14.22 -9.83
CA ALA A 8 -9.45 13.76 -10.71
C ALA A 8 -8.21 13.35 -9.90
N LEU A 9 -8.18 12.08 -9.51
CA LEU A 9 -6.98 11.37 -9.14
C LEU A 9 -6.13 11.47 -10.41
N HIS A 10 -5.08 12.28 -10.37
CA HIS A 10 -4.24 12.60 -11.52
C HIS A 10 -3.56 11.31 -12.01
N THR A 11 -4.33 10.53 -12.76
CA THR A 11 -3.98 9.20 -13.21
C THR A 11 -3.21 9.42 -14.50
N PRO A 12 -1.97 8.91 -14.61
CA PRO A 12 -1.22 9.06 -15.84
C PRO A 12 -2.02 8.49 -17.01
N SER A 13 -2.01 9.19 -18.15
CA SER A 13 -2.72 8.80 -19.38
C SER A 13 -2.43 7.36 -19.81
N GLU A 14 -1.24 6.86 -19.50
CA GLU A 14 -0.78 5.52 -19.79
C GLU A 14 -1.52 4.47 -18.96
N ILE A 15 -1.86 4.79 -17.71
CA ILE A 15 -2.67 3.94 -16.85
C ILE A 15 -4.13 3.96 -17.33
N GLU A 16 -4.65 5.12 -17.75
CA GLU A 16 -6.00 5.20 -18.34
C GLU A 16 -6.12 4.35 -19.60
N THR A 17 -5.12 4.43 -20.48
CA THR A 17 -5.06 3.62 -21.71
C THR A 17 -5.02 2.14 -21.37
N LEU A 18 -4.19 1.75 -20.41
CA LEU A 18 -4.06 0.36 -19.97
C LEU A 18 -5.36 -0.17 -19.33
N MET A 19 -6.07 0.65 -18.54
CA MET A 19 -7.39 0.34 -18.02
C MET A 19 -8.42 0.16 -19.15
N SER A 20 -8.41 1.05 -20.15
CA SER A 20 -9.30 0.97 -21.31
C SER A 20 -9.07 -0.32 -22.11
N ASP A 21 -7.81 -0.71 -22.35
CA ASP A 21 -7.46 -1.95 -23.05
C ASP A 21 -7.97 -3.19 -22.29
N CYS A 22 -7.85 -3.20 -20.97
CA CYS A 22 -8.37 -4.28 -20.12
C CYS A 22 -9.90 -4.39 -20.16
N TRP A 23 -10.61 -3.27 -20.29
CA TRP A 23 -12.07 -3.20 -20.36
C TRP A 23 -12.63 -3.20 -21.79
N ASN A 24 -11.84 -3.64 -22.78
CA ASN A 24 -12.32 -3.74 -24.15
C ASN A 24 -13.57 -4.63 -24.23
N SER A 25 -14.59 -4.17 -24.98
CA SER A 25 -15.84 -4.91 -25.19
C SER A 25 -15.61 -6.22 -25.94
N ILE A 26 -14.55 -6.29 -26.76
CA ILE A 26 -14.12 -7.47 -27.49
C ILE A 26 -13.08 -8.22 -26.63
N PRO A 27 -13.37 -9.44 -26.13
CA PRO A 27 -12.47 -10.15 -25.22
C PRO A 27 -11.10 -10.50 -25.83
N SER A 28 -11.05 -10.79 -27.13
CA SER A 28 -9.80 -11.14 -27.83
C SER A 28 -8.84 -9.96 -27.98
N LEU A 29 -9.31 -8.72 -27.79
CA LEU A 29 -8.46 -7.52 -27.81
C LEU A 29 -7.92 -7.16 -26.42
N ARG A 30 -8.40 -7.80 -25.36
CA ARG A 30 -7.88 -7.56 -24.01
C ARG A 30 -6.45 -8.09 -23.92
N PRO A 31 -5.53 -7.34 -23.32
CA PRO A 31 -4.16 -7.82 -23.15
C PRO A 31 -4.15 -9.06 -22.26
N SER A 32 -3.24 -9.98 -22.56
CA SER A 32 -2.92 -11.07 -21.64
C SER A 32 -2.33 -10.50 -20.33
N PHE A 33 -2.42 -11.25 -19.24
CA PHE A 33 -1.79 -10.85 -17.97
C PHE A 33 -0.28 -10.64 -18.09
N GLY A 34 0.42 -11.45 -18.91
CA GLY A 34 1.85 -11.26 -19.15
C GLY A 34 2.15 -9.91 -19.81
N THR A 35 1.40 -9.57 -20.86
CA THR A 35 1.51 -8.28 -21.54
C THR A 35 1.18 -7.11 -20.61
N LEU A 36 0.15 -7.27 -19.78
CA LEU A 36 -0.26 -6.27 -18.79
C LEU A 36 0.85 -6.02 -17.77
N MET A 37 1.46 -7.08 -17.23
CA MET A 37 2.54 -6.99 -16.26
C MET A 37 3.75 -6.26 -16.84
N THR A 38 4.19 -6.63 -18.05
CA THR A 38 5.30 -5.96 -18.72
C THR A 38 5.03 -4.47 -18.95
N ARG A 39 3.80 -4.08 -19.28
CA ARG A 39 3.44 -2.67 -19.44
C ARG A 39 3.44 -1.93 -18.09
N LEU A 40 2.89 -2.53 -17.04
CA LEU A 40 2.89 -1.96 -15.70
C LEU A 40 4.30 -1.79 -15.15
N GLU A 41 5.18 -2.77 -15.29
CA GLU A 41 6.57 -2.69 -14.83
C GLU A 41 7.33 -1.53 -15.48
N LYS A 42 7.07 -1.25 -16.76
CA LYS A 42 7.64 -0.11 -17.48
C LYS A 42 7.13 1.23 -16.95
N LEU A 43 5.85 1.31 -16.60
CA LEU A 43 5.23 2.53 -16.08
C LEU A 43 5.63 2.81 -14.62
N LEU A 44 5.78 1.76 -13.81
CA LEU A 44 6.17 1.85 -12.41
C LEU A 44 7.69 1.97 -12.27
N SER A 45 8.21 3.14 -12.66
CA SER A 45 9.63 3.47 -12.55
C SER A 45 10.17 3.32 -11.12
N PRO A 46 11.51 3.23 -10.93
CA PRO A 46 12.11 3.26 -9.59
C PRO A 46 11.73 4.50 -8.76
N ALA A 47 11.30 5.60 -9.39
CA ALA A 47 10.78 6.77 -8.70
C ALA A 47 9.40 6.52 -8.08
N TYR A 48 8.53 5.75 -8.74
CA TYR A 48 7.24 5.32 -8.19
C TYR A 48 7.43 4.48 -6.93
N ARG A 49 8.30 3.46 -7.00
CA ARG A 49 8.60 2.60 -5.83
C ARG A 49 9.10 3.38 -4.63
N ARG A 50 9.94 4.41 -4.85
CA ARG A 50 10.40 5.30 -3.76
C ARG A 50 9.27 6.11 -3.14
N ARG A 51 8.34 6.63 -3.95
CA ARG A 51 7.18 7.37 -3.45
C ARG A 51 6.24 6.47 -2.65
N GLU A 52 5.95 5.27 -3.16
CA GLU A 52 5.18 4.25 -2.46
C GLU A 52 5.82 3.89 -1.11
N GLN A 53 7.15 3.70 -1.09
CA GLN A 53 7.90 3.46 0.13
C GLN A 53 7.69 4.56 1.17
N ALA A 54 7.86 5.83 0.77
CA ALA A 54 7.71 6.97 1.66
C ALA A 54 6.28 7.12 2.20
N LEU A 55 5.26 6.87 1.37
CA LEU A 55 3.87 6.88 1.79
C LEU A 55 3.59 5.77 2.81
N ASN A 56 4.08 4.55 2.56
CA ASN A 56 3.94 3.44 3.49
C ASN A 56 4.66 3.72 4.83
N ASP A 57 5.87 4.26 4.80
CA ASP A 57 6.65 4.61 6.00
C ASP A 57 5.95 5.73 6.81
N ALA A 58 5.39 6.73 6.13
CA ALA A 58 4.59 7.79 6.76
C ALA A 58 3.32 7.25 7.40
N MET A 59 2.61 6.36 6.69
CA MET A 59 1.38 5.72 7.18
C MET A 59 1.67 4.90 8.44
N TRP A 60 2.71 4.05 8.43
CA TRP A 60 3.13 3.27 9.61
C TRP A 60 3.55 4.14 10.79
N THR A 61 4.24 5.25 10.53
CA THR A 61 4.62 6.23 11.56
C THR A 61 3.38 6.85 12.21
N GLN A 62 2.34 7.13 11.42
CA GLN A 62 1.09 7.66 11.95
C GLN A 62 0.31 6.60 12.77
N TYR A 63 0.16 5.38 12.24
CA TYR A 63 -0.51 4.29 12.96
C TYR A 63 0.15 3.97 14.30
N SER A 64 1.49 3.90 14.34
CA SER A 64 2.23 3.63 15.57
C SER A 64 2.04 4.73 16.62
N LYS A 65 2.01 6.00 16.22
CA LYS A 65 1.68 7.13 17.12
C LYS A 65 0.27 6.98 17.71
N TYR A 66 -0.72 6.62 16.91
CA TYR A 66 -2.08 6.37 17.41
C TYR A 66 -2.15 5.19 18.38
N ALA A 67 -1.45 4.09 18.11
CA ALA A 67 -1.41 2.92 18.99
C ALA A 67 -0.74 3.19 20.35
N ILE A 68 0.28 4.07 20.37
CA ILE A 68 0.94 4.49 21.62
C ILE A 68 0.06 5.46 22.42
N ASN A 69 -0.64 6.38 21.74
CA ASN A 69 -1.51 7.37 22.39
C ASN A 69 -2.86 6.78 22.85
N SER A 70 -3.26 5.61 22.35
CA SER A 70 -4.41 4.85 22.86
C SER A 70 -4.05 4.00 24.08
N THR A 71 -2.81 3.50 24.17
CA THR A 71 -2.32 2.75 25.34
C THR A 71 -1.97 3.63 26.54
N SER A 72 -1.72 4.92 26.34
CA SER A 72 -1.47 5.91 27.41
C SER A 72 -2.73 6.45 28.11
N ARG A 73 -3.94 6.19 27.56
CA ARG A 73 -5.22 6.63 28.15
C ARG A 73 -5.84 5.62 29.13
N CYS A 74 -5.25 4.44 29.30
CA CYS A 74 -5.62 3.54 30.39
C CYS A 74 -4.92 3.99 31.67
N PRO A 75 -5.65 4.33 32.75
CA PRO A 75 -5.03 4.60 34.05
C PRO A 75 -4.15 3.41 34.44
N PRO A 76 -2.99 3.63 35.08
CA PRO A 76 -2.15 2.53 35.54
C PRO A 76 -2.90 1.73 36.60
N HIS A 77 -3.64 0.70 36.18
CA HIS A 77 -4.25 -0.22 37.12
C HIS A 77 -3.10 -1.02 37.77
N LYS A 78 -2.87 -0.75 39.05
CA LYS A 78 -1.66 -1.10 39.85
C LYS A 78 -1.29 -2.60 39.92
N LYS A 79 -1.96 -3.49 39.20
CA LYS A 79 -1.84 -4.96 39.34
C LYS A 79 -1.19 -5.73 38.19
N TRP A 80 -0.57 -5.08 37.20
CA TRP A 80 0.12 -5.79 36.10
C TRP A 80 1.60 -5.44 35.97
N LYS A 81 2.38 -5.69 37.04
CA LYS A 81 3.85 -5.55 37.01
C LYS A 81 4.63 -6.81 36.60
N LYS A 82 3.99 -7.94 36.24
CA LYS A 82 4.71 -9.21 35.99
C LYS A 82 4.78 -9.75 34.55
N ARG A 83 4.32 -9.04 33.52
CA ARG A 83 4.42 -9.52 32.10
C ARG A 83 4.95 -8.51 31.08
N ARG A 84 5.69 -7.47 31.49
CA ARG A 84 6.22 -6.46 30.56
C ARG A 84 7.38 -6.93 29.66
N LYS A 85 7.89 -8.15 29.81
CA LYS A 85 9.00 -8.67 28.98
C LYS A 85 8.58 -9.23 27.61
N SER A 86 7.28 -9.38 27.31
CA SER A 86 6.82 -10.16 26.14
C SER A 86 6.26 -9.34 24.96
N TRP A 87 6.07 -8.02 25.07
CA TRP A 87 5.43 -7.23 24.01
C TRP A 87 6.23 -5.98 23.64
N ARG A 88 7.56 -6.11 23.57
CA ARG A 88 8.29 -5.26 22.63
C ARG A 88 7.92 -5.79 21.25
N ILE A 89 6.88 -5.22 20.65
CA ILE A 89 6.69 -5.32 19.20
C ILE A 89 7.89 -4.57 18.63
N THR A 90 8.99 -5.28 18.40
CA THR A 90 9.98 -4.81 17.46
C THR A 90 9.24 -4.73 16.12
N PRO A 91 9.34 -3.62 15.38
CA PRO A 91 8.90 -3.63 13.99
C PRO A 91 9.64 -4.79 13.35
N LYS A 92 8.92 -5.81 12.88
CA LYS A 92 9.55 -6.85 12.05
C LYS A 92 10.23 -6.08 10.93
N SER A 93 11.56 -6.18 10.85
CA SER A 93 12.28 -5.51 9.77
C SER A 93 11.68 -5.98 8.45
N ARG A 94 11.61 -5.04 7.51
CA ARG A 94 10.99 -5.07 6.18
C ARG A 94 11.37 -6.26 5.28
N SER A 95 12.16 -7.22 5.77
CA SER A 95 12.64 -8.40 5.04
C SER A 95 11.59 -9.51 4.83
N SER A 96 10.45 -9.50 5.53
CA SER A 96 9.51 -10.64 5.46
C SER A 96 8.53 -10.62 4.28
N TYR A 97 8.35 -9.48 3.62
CA TYR A 97 7.40 -9.34 2.49
C TYR A 97 8.08 -9.38 1.11
N LEU A 98 9.41 -9.47 1.05
CA LEU A 98 10.19 -9.46 -0.18
C LEU A 98 10.81 -10.82 -0.54
N ARG A 99 10.32 -11.92 0.05
CA ARG A 99 10.63 -13.27 -0.45
C ARG A 99 9.45 -13.76 -1.27
N ILE A 100 9.55 -13.54 -2.58
CA ILE A 100 8.83 -14.31 -3.58
C ILE A 100 9.94 -15.11 -4.26
N ASP A 101 10.03 -16.39 -3.91
CA ASP A 101 10.75 -17.40 -4.72
C ASP A 101 9.86 -17.82 -5.89
#